data_AF-A0A3S3QGX8-F1
#
_entry.id   AF-A0A3S3QGX8-F1
#
_cell.length_a   1.000
_cell.length_b   1.000
_cell.length_c   1.000
_cell.angle_alpha   90.00
_cell.angle_beta   90.00
_cell.angle_gamma   90.00
#
_symmetry.space_group_name_H-M   'P 1'
#
loop_
_entity.id
_entity.type
_entity.pdbx_description
1 polymer ?
#
loop_
_entity_poly.entity_id
_entity_poly.type
_entity_poly.pdbx_seq_one_letter_code
_entity_poly.pdbx_strand_id
1 'polypeptide(L)'
;MEKYLIPDERWKIFGCKTFEEFENLYILNNPFVSSVPKDILLAYETVRHLMAFSYYHYEMYDEAYKKIVWMFEMAIELKLKQIISENAVETKMPKNLIDKISYLANNSSIKGFEKQLHNIRQIRNYYAHPKKNGFIGSLGRPPMIGILNMINYLFIDDKRTVLWNSYSKEQSAKFAKFSNIPLVIQYKNGRVLIDGIGMGACLNIDNDLYSVCWGMSIEAKTAIRRSEHVIEPLIFLTLRNIEFIENRIKAIIVGTEEIIDICSPNSLELKLYTHVMQSIFEEDAAIKMNFENIYSSQISNQIEEFIFNFSKVAYR
;
A
#
# COMPACT_ATOMS: atom_id res chain seq x y z
N MET A 1 2.65 -29.99 -25.84
CA MET A 1 2.97 -29.41 -24.52
C MET A 1 3.70 -28.08 -24.65
N GLU A 2 4.64 -27.93 -25.58
CA GLU A 2 5.45 -26.71 -25.76
C GLU A 2 4.64 -25.40 -25.86
N LYS A 3 3.45 -25.42 -26.48
CA LYS A 3 2.58 -24.22 -26.61
C LYS A 3 2.21 -23.58 -25.26
N TYR A 4 2.09 -24.35 -24.18
CA TYR A 4 1.68 -23.85 -22.86
C TYR A 4 2.85 -23.38 -21.99
N LEU A 5 4.08 -23.44 -22.52
CA LEU A 5 5.31 -23.00 -21.83
C LEU A 5 5.92 -21.76 -22.51
N ILE A 6 5.20 -21.16 -23.46
CA ILE A 6 5.61 -19.92 -24.10
C ILE A 6 5.16 -18.77 -23.20
N PRO A 7 6.06 -17.86 -22.78
CA PRO A 7 5.69 -16.69 -21.98
C PRO A 7 4.60 -15.86 -22.67
N ASP A 8 3.65 -15.37 -21.89
CA ASP A 8 2.61 -14.49 -22.40
C ASP A 8 3.20 -13.11 -22.72
N GLU A 9 3.15 -12.72 -23.99
CA GLU A 9 3.75 -11.48 -24.50
C GLU A 9 3.19 -10.21 -23.84
N ARG A 10 2.00 -10.28 -23.23
CA ARG A 10 1.41 -9.15 -22.47
C ARG A 10 2.30 -8.70 -21.31
N TRP A 11 3.08 -9.60 -20.70
CA TRP A 11 4.00 -9.22 -19.62
C TRP A 11 5.09 -8.24 -20.06
N LYS A 12 5.49 -8.25 -21.33
CA LYS A 12 6.46 -7.29 -21.88
C LYS A 12 5.93 -5.86 -21.87
N ILE A 13 4.62 -5.68 -22.03
CA ILE A 13 3.96 -4.35 -21.95
C ILE A 13 4.13 -3.78 -20.54
N PHE A 14 4.16 -4.63 -19.53
CA PHE A 14 4.37 -4.24 -18.13
C PHE A 14 5.84 -4.31 -17.69
N GLY A 15 6.78 -4.33 -18.64
CA GLY A 15 8.21 -4.25 -18.36
C GLY A 15 8.86 -5.57 -17.93
N CYS A 16 8.17 -6.70 -18.06
CA CYS A 16 8.66 -8.01 -17.66
C CYS A 16 9.06 -8.86 -18.89
N LYS A 17 10.34 -9.21 -18.99
CA LYS A 17 10.94 -9.95 -20.12
C LYS A 17 11.33 -11.38 -19.75
N THR A 18 11.68 -11.62 -18.48
CA THR A 18 12.12 -12.93 -18.00
C THR A 18 11.20 -13.46 -16.90
N PHE A 19 11.25 -14.76 -16.62
CA PHE A 19 10.52 -15.33 -15.48
C PHE A 19 11.04 -14.79 -14.15
N GLU A 20 12.35 -14.51 -14.03
CA GLU A 20 12.94 -13.94 -12.81
C GLU A 20 12.41 -12.51 -12.55
N GLU A 21 12.33 -11.67 -13.60
CA GLU A 21 11.68 -10.36 -13.51
C GLU A 21 10.19 -10.52 -13.14
N PHE A 22 9.51 -11.49 -13.74
CA PHE A 22 8.10 -11.79 -13.43
C PHE A 22 7.91 -12.18 -11.97
N GLU A 23 8.73 -13.09 -11.46
CA GLU A 23 8.67 -13.56 -10.08
C GLU A 23 8.89 -12.41 -9.10
N ASN A 24 9.90 -11.57 -9.35
CA ASN A 24 10.19 -10.43 -8.49
C ASN A 24 9.09 -9.36 -8.51
N LEU A 25 8.46 -9.13 -9.67
CA LEU A 25 7.46 -8.07 -9.83
C LEU A 25 6.03 -8.51 -9.46
N TYR A 26 5.65 -9.75 -9.79
CA TYR A 26 4.24 -10.18 -9.75
C TYR A 26 3.94 -11.33 -8.80
N ILE A 27 4.94 -12.10 -8.37
CA ILE A 27 4.71 -13.14 -7.36
C ILE A 27 4.83 -12.51 -5.97
N LEU A 28 3.71 -12.47 -5.27
CA LEU A 28 3.65 -11.98 -3.90
C LEU A 28 4.29 -13.05 -2.99
N ASN A 29 5.50 -12.78 -2.51
CA ASN A 29 6.27 -13.77 -1.74
C ASN A 29 6.13 -13.55 -0.24
N ASN A 30 5.80 -14.62 0.50
CA ASN A 30 5.83 -14.67 1.96
C ASN A 30 5.05 -13.54 2.69
N PRO A 31 3.76 -13.31 2.36
CA PRO A 31 3.05 -12.11 2.80
C PRO A 31 2.63 -12.13 4.27
N PHE A 32 2.67 -13.29 4.94
CA PHE A 32 1.96 -13.47 6.21
C PHE A 32 2.85 -13.32 7.45
N VAL A 33 2.25 -12.72 8.48
CA VAL A 33 2.80 -12.71 9.85
C VAL A 33 2.67 -14.10 10.49
N SER A 34 3.46 -14.37 11.53
CA SER A 34 3.54 -15.69 12.18
C SER A 34 2.25 -16.16 12.84
N SER A 35 1.34 -15.23 13.17
CA SER A 35 0.04 -15.52 13.78
C SER A 35 -1.05 -15.94 12.79
N VAL A 36 -0.80 -15.84 11.48
CA VAL A 36 -1.77 -16.28 10.47
C VAL A 36 -1.89 -17.82 10.49
N PRO A 37 -3.12 -18.40 10.55
CA PRO A 37 -3.31 -19.84 10.63
C PRO A 37 -2.72 -20.63 9.46
N LYS A 38 -2.23 -21.85 9.73
CA LYS A 38 -1.63 -22.75 8.72
C LYS A 38 -2.53 -23.00 7.51
N ASP A 39 -3.84 -23.08 7.70
CA ASP A 39 -4.80 -23.31 6.60
C ASP A 39 -4.78 -22.17 5.57
N ILE A 40 -4.58 -20.91 6.03
CA ILE A 40 -4.40 -19.76 5.14
C ILE A 40 -3.09 -19.90 4.36
N LEU A 41 -1.99 -20.29 5.04
CA LEU A 41 -0.69 -20.47 4.40
C LEU A 41 -0.75 -21.55 3.31
N LEU A 42 -1.40 -22.68 3.59
CA LEU A 42 -1.59 -23.77 2.63
C LEU A 42 -2.44 -23.33 1.41
N ALA A 43 -3.52 -22.59 1.65
CA ALA A 43 -4.33 -22.05 0.57
C ALA A 43 -3.55 -21.04 -0.28
N TYR A 44 -2.63 -20.30 0.32
CA TYR A 44 -1.80 -19.34 -0.38
C TYR A 44 -0.72 -19.97 -1.25
N GLU A 45 -0.18 -21.14 -0.89
CA GLU A 45 0.73 -21.86 -1.79
C GLU A 45 0.05 -22.15 -3.14
N THR A 46 -1.27 -22.43 -3.14
CA THR A 46 -2.03 -22.57 -4.39
C THR A 46 -2.09 -21.23 -5.15
N VAL A 47 -2.32 -20.12 -4.45
CA VAL A 47 -2.30 -18.77 -5.05
C VAL A 47 -0.96 -18.49 -5.71
N ARG A 48 0.16 -18.80 -5.05
CA ARG A 48 1.50 -18.60 -5.60
C ARG A 48 1.73 -19.41 -6.87
N HIS A 49 1.27 -20.66 -6.90
CA HIS A 49 1.31 -21.46 -8.13
C HIS A 49 0.47 -20.84 -9.25
N LEU A 50 -0.74 -20.36 -8.95
CA LEU A 50 -1.59 -19.68 -9.94
C LEU A 50 -0.91 -18.41 -10.50
N MET A 51 -0.28 -17.60 -9.64
CA MET A 51 0.53 -16.45 -10.06
C MET A 51 1.71 -16.89 -10.93
N ALA A 52 2.46 -17.92 -10.53
CA ALA A 52 3.61 -18.41 -11.30
C ALA A 52 3.19 -18.90 -12.69
N PHE A 53 2.07 -19.63 -12.79
CA PHE A 53 1.53 -20.07 -14.08
C PHE A 53 1.00 -18.92 -14.93
N SER A 54 0.69 -17.77 -14.34
CA SER A 54 0.23 -16.63 -15.12
C SER A 54 1.31 -16.00 -16.00
N TYR A 55 2.58 -16.31 -15.75
CA TYR A 55 3.66 -15.98 -16.69
C TYR A 55 3.42 -16.57 -18.09
N TYR A 56 2.85 -17.78 -18.15
CA TYR A 56 2.55 -18.49 -19.39
C TYR A 56 1.12 -18.29 -19.88
N HIS A 57 0.19 -17.93 -18.98
CA HIS A 57 -1.20 -17.67 -19.31
C HIS A 57 -1.76 -16.54 -18.44
N TYR A 58 -1.73 -15.31 -18.95
CA TYR A 58 -2.04 -14.08 -18.19
C TYR A 58 -3.30 -14.16 -17.33
N GLU A 59 -4.36 -14.79 -17.84
CA GLU A 59 -5.66 -14.97 -17.19
C GLU A 59 -5.58 -15.73 -15.86
N MET A 60 -4.55 -16.57 -15.66
CA MET A 60 -4.33 -17.27 -14.39
C MET A 60 -4.07 -16.32 -13.21
N TYR A 61 -3.64 -15.09 -13.48
CA TYR A 61 -3.45 -14.08 -12.45
C TYR A 61 -4.79 -13.64 -11.82
N ASP A 62 -5.84 -13.57 -12.64
CA ASP A 62 -7.21 -13.32 -12.15
C ASP A 62 -7.75 -14.51 -11.34
N GLU A 63 -7.40 -15.75 -11.69
CA GLU A 63 -7.74 -16.92 -10.87
C GLU A 63 -7.00 -16.91 -9.53
N ALA A 64 -5.73 -16.47 -9.52
CA ALA A 64 -5.00 -16.23 -8.28
C ALA A 64 -5.70 -15.18 -7.42
N TYR A 65 -6.16 -14.08 -8.03
CA TYR A 65 -6.90 -13.02 -7.33
C TYR A 65 -8.23 -13.54 -6.75
N LYS A 66 -9.05 -14.25 -7.53
CA LYS A 66 -10.28 -14.89 -7.02
C LYS A 66 -10.00 -15.79 -5.82
N LYS A 67 -8.94 -16.58 -5.88
CA LYS A 67 -8.53 -17.47 -4.78
C LYS A 67 -8.11 -16.68 -3.52
N ILE A 68 -7.41 -15.56 -3.66
CA ILE A 68 -7.10 -14.65 -2.53
C ILE A 68 -8.38 -14.12 -1.89
N VAL A 69 -9.35 -13.70 -2.70
CA VAL A 69 -10.62 -13.17 -2.20
C VAL A 69 -11.42 -14.22 -1.42
N TRP A 70 -11.45 -15.48 -1.88
CA TRP A 70 -12.06 -16.57 -1.11
C TRP A 70 -11.26 -16.93 0.15
N MET A 71 -9.93 -16.88 0.07
CA MET A 71 -9.05 -17.09 1.23
C MET A 71 -9.28 -16.03 2.33
N PHE A 72 -9.62 -14.79 1.96
CA PHE A 72 -10.04 -13.77 2.91
C PHE A 72 -11.32 -14.17 3.68
N GLU A 73 -12.29 -14.80 3.04
CA GLU A 73 -13.49 -15.28 3.77
C GLU A 73 -13.15 -16.36 4.77
N MET A 74 -12.27 -17.28 4.39
CA MET A 74 -11.74 -18.30 5.29
C MET A 74 -11.02 -17.65 6.49
N ALA A 75 -10.25 -16.59 6.27
CA ALA A 75 -9.60 -15.84 7.35
C ALA A 75 -10.61 -15.21 8.32
N ILE A 76 -11.69 -14.62 7.81
CA ILE A 76 -12.79 -14.08 8.62
C ILE A 76 -13.41 -15.17 9.50
N GLU A 77 -13.68 -16.35 8.93
CA GLU A 77 -14.26 -17.46 9.69
C GLU A 77 -13.33 -17.99 10.77
N LEU A 78 -12.04 -18.13 10.46
CA LEU A 78 -11.04 -18.59 11.43
C LEU A 78 -10.89 -17.58 12.58
N LYS A 79 -10.81 -16.28 12.29
CA LYS A 79 -10.71 -15.25 13.32
C LYS A 79 -11.97 -15.17 14.19
N LEU A 80 -13.15 -15.34 13.61
CA LEU A 80 -14.40 -15.40 14.37
C LEU A 80 -14.44 -16.57 15.34
N LYS A 81 -14.04 -17.77 14.88
CA LYS A 81 -13.96 -18.95 15.75
C LYS A 81 -13.00 -18.72 16.92
N GLN A 82 -11.85 -18.08 16.65
CA GLN A 82 -10.91 -17.70 17.69
C GLN A 82 -11.56 -16.79 18.75
N ILE A 83 -12.15 -15.67 18.34
CA ILE A 83 -12.76 -14.69 19.26
C ILE A 83 -13.92 -15.30 20.07
N ILE A 84 -14.78 -16.10 19.43
CA ILE A 84 -15.90 -16.76 20.12
C ILE A 84 -15.37 -17.76 21.16
N SER A 85 -14.32 -18.51 20.81
CA SER A 85 -13.68 -19.46 21.73
C SER A 85 -13.02 -18.75 22.92
N GLU A 86 -12.38 -17.60 22.70
CA GLU A 86 -11.69 -16.83 23.75
C GLU A 86 -12.66 -16.18 24.74
N ASN A 87 -13.81 -15.72 24.27
CA ASN A 87 -14.79 -15.01 25.11
C ASN A 87 -15.70 -15.93 25.93
N ALA A 88 -15.67 -17.26 25.71
CA ALA A 88 -16.51 -18.25 26.40
C ALA A 88 -18.02 -17.93 26.41
N VAL A 89 -18.49 -17.10 25.48
CA VAL A 89 -19.90 -16.76 25.34
C VAL A 89 -20.53 -17.79 24.41
N GLU A 90 -21.69 -18.34 24.79
CA GLU A 90 -22.58 -19.09 23.89
C GLU A 90 -23.22 -18.16 22.84
N THR A 91 -22.39 -17.45 22.06
CA THR A 91 -22.87 -16.60 20.98
C THR A 91 -23.05 -17.46 19.74
N LYS A 92 -24.25 -17.43 19.15
CA LYS A 92 -24.47 -18.04 17.84
C LYS A 92 -23.61 -17.34 16.80
N MET A 93 -22.82 -18.11 16.05
CA MET A 93 -21.98 -17.59 14.97
C MET A 93 -22.84 -16.83 13.94
N PRO A 94 -22.45 -15.60 13.55
CA PRO A 94 -23.17 -14.85 12.54
C PRO A 94 -23.27 -15.63 11.22
N LYS A 95 -24.44 -15.60 10.57
CA LYS A 95 -24.73 -16.47 9.42
C LYS A 95 -24.10 -15.98 8.12
N ASN A 96 -24.28 -14.70 7.78
CA ASN A 96 -23.81 -14.14 6.52
C ASN A 96 -22.51 -13.32 6.71
N LEU A 97 -21.79 -13.09 5.61
CA LEU A 97 -20.49 -12.41 5.66
C LEU A 97 -20.56 -10.95 6.13
N ILE A 98 -21.69 -10.26 5.93
CA ILE A 98 -21.87 -8.88 6.42
C ILE A 98 -21.86 -8.89 7.93
N ASP A 99 -22.72 -9.72 8.53
CA ASP A 99 -22.85 -9.82 9.99
C ASP A 99 -21.56 -10.33 10.62
N LYS A 100 -20.84 -11.24 9.93
CA LYS A 100 -19.51 -11.71 10.34
C LYS A 100 -18.50 -10.57 10.42
N ILE A 101 -18.43 -9.71 9.40
CA ILE A 101 -17.53 -8.55 9.37
C ILE A 101 -17.89 -7.56 10.47
N SER A 102 -19.16 -7.18 10.60
CA SER A 102 -19.58 -6.22 11.64
C SER A 102 -19.40 -6.78 13.05
N TYR A 103 -19.58 -8.09 13.26
CA TYR A 103 -19.27 -8.72 14.53
C TYR A 103 -17.77 -8.61 14.84
N LEU A 104 -16.89 -8.96 13.89
CA LEU A 104 -15.44 -8.84 14.10
C LEU A 104 -15.02 -7.40 14.40
N ALA A 105 -15.51 -6.43 13.62
CA ALA A 105 -15.19 -5.02 13.80
C ALA A 105 -15.61 -4.50 15.18
N ASN A 106 -16.72 -4.99 15.74
CA ASN A 106 -17.19 -4.58 17.06
C ASN A 106 -16.49 -5.29 18.23
N ASN A 107 -15.80 -6.42 17.98
CA ASN A 107 -15.23 -7.27 19.03
C ASN A 107 -13.71 -7.47 18.91
N SER A 108 -13.01 -6.64 18.14
CA SER A 108 -11.54 -6.70 18.01
C SER A 108 -10.93 -5.35 17.63
N SER A 109 -9.60 -5.25 17.61
CA SER A 109 -8.90 -4.01 17.24
C SER A 109 -9.11 -3.57 15.77
N ILE A 110 -9.76 -4.39 14.94
CA ILE A 110 -9.93 -4.11 13.50
C ILE A 110 -11.08 -3.16 13.18
N LYS A 111 -11.77 -2.57 14.17
CA LYS A 111 -12.94 -1.68 13.95
C LYS A 111 -12.71 -0.62 12.87
N GLY A 112 -11.51 -0.03 12.84
CA GLY A 112 -11.14 0.99 11.85
C GLY A 112 -11.07 0.49 10.40
N PHE A 113 -11.07 -0.83 10.18
CA PHE A 113 -10.99 -1.48 8.87
C PHE A 113 -12.35 -1.99 8.36
N GLU A 114 -13.47 -1.77 9.07
CA GLU A 114 -14.78 -2.31 8.67
C GLU A 114 -15.16 -1.96 7.22
N LYS A 115 -14.91 -0.72 6.81
CA LYS A 115 -15.17 -0.26 5.43
C LYS A 115 -14.34 -1.06 4.42
N GLN A 116 -13.06 -1.27 4.68
CA GLN A 116 -12.14 -2.01 3.83
C GLN A 116 -12.56 -3.48 3.74
N LEU A 117 -12.94 -4.10 4.86
CA LEU A 117 -13.49 -5.47 4.88
C LEU A 117 -14.74 -5.59 3.99
N HIS A 118 -15.64 -4.61 4.06
CA HIS A 118 -16.82 -4.58 3.18
C HIS A 118 -16.48 -4.34 1.71
N ASN A 119 -15.45 -3.56 1.39
CA ASN A 119 -14.99 -3.39 0.00
C ASN A 119 -14.48 -4.72 -0.57
N ILE A 120 -13.72 -5.50 0.20
CA ILE A 120 -13.24 -6.83 -0.22
C ILE A 120 -14.42 -7.77 -0.44
N ARG A 121 -15.44 -7.76 0.43
CA ARG A 121 -16.69 -8.51 0.23
C ARG A 121 -17.39 -8.12 -1.08
N GLN A 122 -17.42 -6.84 -1.44
CA GLN A 122 -18.02 -6.40 -2.71
C GLN A 122 -17.24 -6.93 -3.91
N ILE A 123 -15.91 -6.93 -3.84
CA ILE A 123 -15.03 -7.56 -4.84
C ILE A 123 -15.33 -9.06 -4.95
N ARG A 124 -15.51 -9.77 -3.83
CA ARG A 124 -15.93 -11.17 -3.85
C ARG A 124 -17.23 -11.36 -4.60
N ASN A 125 -18.24 -10.58 -4.26
CA ASN A 125 -19.56 -10.71 -4.88
C ASN A 125 -19.51 -10.46 -6.38
N TYR A 126 -18.66 -9.54 -6.83
CA TYR A 126 -18.40 -9.33 -8.25
C TYR A 126 -17.84 -10.58 -8.91
N TYR A 127 -16.81 -11.21 -8.33
CA TYR A 127 -16.22 -12.44 -8.88
C TYR A 127 -17.12 -13.68 -8.79
N ALA A 128 -18.00 -13.75 -7.79
CA ALA A 128 -18.97 -14.83 -7.65
C ALA A 128 -20.12 -14.75 -8.68
N HIS A 129 -20.35 -13.57 -9.27
CA HIS A 129 -21.43 -13.33 -10.23
C HIS A 129 -20.92 -12.59 -11.49
N PRO A 130 -20.00 -13.21 -12.26
CA PRO A 130 -19.43 -12.57 -13.43
C PRO A 130 -20.51 -12.35 -14.50
N LYS A 131 -20.68 -11.10 -14.93
CA LYS A 131 -21.65 -10.75 -16.00
C LYS A 131 -21.06 -10.93 -17.40
N LYS A 132 -19.73 -10.88 -17.53
CA LYS A 132 -18.97 -11.02 -18.77
C LYS A 132 -17.63 -11.66 -18.45
N ASN A 133 -17.04 -12.32 -19.45
CA ASN A 133 -15.65 -12.72 -19.36
C ASN A 133 -14.75 -11.48 -19.48
N GLY A 134 -13.80 -11.32 -18.55
CA GLY A 134 -12.91 -10.18 -18.49
C GLY A 134 -11.80 -10.43 -17.49
N PHE A 135 -10.66 -9.77 -17.70
CA PHE A 135 -9.43 -10.00 -16.96
C PHE A 135 -8.79 -8.67 -16.58
N ILE A 136 -8.37 -8.56 -15.33
CA ILE A 136 -7.63 -7.42 -14.79
C ILE A 136 -6.13 -7.63 -14.96
N GLY A 137 -5.67 -8.88 -14.76
CA GLY A 137 -4.27 -9.27 -14.77
C GLY A 137 -3.38 -8.41 -13.86
N SER A 138 -2.28 -7.88 -14.38
CA SER A 138 -1.25 -7.17 -13.61
C SER A 138 -1.80 -6.00 -12.76
N LEU A 139 -2.84 -5.32 -13.25
CA LEU A 139 -3.53 -4.24 -12.53
C LEU A 139 -4.24 -4.71 -11.26
N GLY A 140 -4.42 -6.03 -11.09
CA GLY A 140 -4.99 -6.65 -9.90
C GLY A 140 -3.98 -6.79 -8.75
N ARG A 141 -2.68 -6.55 -9.00
CA ARG A 141 -1.65 -6.71 -7.96
C ARG A 141 -1.87 -5.81 -6.73
N PRO A 142 -2.08 -4.48 -6.86
CA PRO A 142 -2.31 -3.64 -5.69
C PRO A 142 -3.50 -4.07 -4.81
N PRO A 143 -4.71 -4.36 -5.34
CA PRO A 143 -5.80 -4.82 -4.49
C PRO A 143 -5.56 -6.22 -3.90
N MET A 144 -4.81 -7.10 -4.57
CA MET A 144 -4.40 -8.39 -3.98
C MET A 144 -3.52 -8.17 -2.74
N ILE A 145 -2.57 -7.24 -2.79
CA ILE A 145 -1.73 -6.88 -1.65
C ILE A 145 -2.59 -6.33 -0.51
N GLY A 146 -3.51 -5.40 -0.79
CA GLY A 146 -4.42 -4.87 0.22
C GLY A 146 -5.25 -5.95 0.93
N ILE A 147 -5.69 -6.99 0.21
CA ILE A 147 -6.40 -8.13 0.82
C ILE A 147 -5.47 -8.96 1.70
N LEU A 148 -4.23 -9.24 1.25
CA LEU A 148 -3.27 -9.99 2.05
C LEU A 148 -2.88 -9.23 3.33
N ASN A 149 -2.68 -7.92 3.24
CA ASN A 149 -2.49 -7.05 4.40
C ASN A 149 -3.70 -7.09 5.34
N MET A 150 -4.92 -7.09 4.80
CA MET A 150 -6.13 -7.24 5.60
C MET A 150 -6.18 -8.58 6.34
N ILE A 151 -5.75 -9.67 5.71
CA ILE A 151 -5.64 -10.97 6.37
C ILE A 151 -4.63 -10.90 7.53
N ASN A 152 -3.49 -10.23 7.35
CA ASN A 152 -2.55 -10.00 8.46
C ASN A 152 -3.20 -9.22 9.61
N TYR A 153 -3.93 -8.14 9.31
CA TYR A 153 -4.62 -7.35 10.33
C TYR A 153 -5.64 -8.15 11.14
N LEU A 154 -6.27 -9.17 10.55
CA LEU A 154 -7.17 -10.06 11.30
C LEU A 154 -6.43 -10.84 12.40
N PHE A 155 -5.15 -11.17 12.21
CA PHE A 155 -4.41 -12.06 13.11
C PHE A 155 -3.30 -11.36 13.91
N ILE A 156 -3.08 -10.07 13.73
CA ILE A 156 -2.17 -9.29 14.60
C ILE A 156 -2.80 -9.15 15.99
N ASP A 157 -1.94 -9.16 17.02
CA ASP A 157 -2.34 -8.95 18.40
C ASP A 157 -2.93 -7.54 18.63
N ASP A 158 -4.04 -7.46 19.37
CA ASP A 158 -4.76 -6.21 19.58
C ASP A 158 -3.89 -5.12 20.25
N LYS A 159 -2.97 -5.50 21.15
CA LYS A 159 -2.08 -4.53 21.80
C LYS A 159 -1.10 -3.93 20.80
N ARG A 160 -0.59 -4.76 19.87
CA ARG A 160 0.28 -4.30 18.78
C ARG A 160 -0.45 -3.34 17.86
N THR A 161 -1.71 -3.62 17.51
CA THR A 161 -2.54 -2.72 16.70
C THR A 161 -2.77 -1.38 17.40
N VAL A 162 -3.09 -1.38 18.70
CA VAL A 162 -3.27 -0.15 19.48
C VAL A 162 -1.98 0.66 19.54
N LEU A 163 -0.85 0.00 19.80
CA LEU A 163 0.47 0.63 19.85
C LEU A 163 0.84 1.26 18.49
N TRP A 164 0.62 0.53 17.41
CA TRP A 164 0.87 1.00 16.05
C TRP A 164 0.02 2.24 15.70
N ASN A 165 -1.27 2.23 16.06
CA ASN A 165 -2.15 3.39 15.85
C ASN A 165 -1.68 4.61 16.66
N SER A 166 -1.20 4.40 17.89
CA SER A 166 -0.66 5.47 18.73
C SER A 166 0.60 6.08 18.10
N TYR A 167 1.56 5.24 17.67
CA TYR A 167 2.77 5.71 17.00
C TYR A 167 2.44 6.43 15.68
N SER A 168 1.57 5.86 14.87
CA SER A 168 1.15 6.49 13.60
C SER A 168 0.57 7.86 13.84
N LYS A 169 -0.32 8.01 14.82
CA LYS A 169 -0.91 9.32 15.17
C LYS A 169 0.14 10.33 15.65
N GLU A 170 1.06 9.91 16.51
CA GLU A 170 2.15 10.77 17.00
C GLU A 170 3.05 11.25 15.85
N GLN A 171 3.44 10.33 14.97
CA GLN A 171 4.33 10.64 13.85
C GLN A 171 3.62 11.50 12.80
N SER A 172 2.36 11.22 12.48
CA SER A 172 1.53 12.08 11.62
C SER A 172 1.47 13.51 12.15
N ALA A 173 1.35 13.71 13.47
CA ALA A 173 1.34 15.05 14.06
C ALA A 173 2.69 15.78 13.91
N LYS A 174 3.82 15.06 13.93
CA LYS A 174 5.15 15.64 13.66
C LYS A 174 5.29 16.02 12.19
N PHE A 175 4.90 15.14 11.27
CA PHE A 175 4.93 15.38 9.81
C PHE A 175 3.97 16.48 9.37
N ALA A 176 2.86 16.71 10.07
CA ALA A 176 1.89 17.75 9.72
C ALA A 176 2.49 19.16 9.59
N LYS A 177 3.57 19.46 10.35
CA LYS A 177 4.30 20.74 10.27
C LYS A 177 5.04 20.94 8.94
N PHE A 178 5.30 19.84 8.24
CA PHE A 178 6.03 19.79 6.98
C PHE A 178 5.10 19.56 5.79
N SER A 179 3.79 19.43 6.04
CA SER A 179 2.79 19.29 4.99
C SER A 179 2.45 20.66 4.39
N ASN A 180 2.35 20.74 3.06
CA ASN A 180 1.96 21.94 2.32
C ASN A 180 2.88 23.16 2.53
N ILE A 181 4.17 22.92 2.79
CA ILE A 181 5.20 23.97 2.79
C ILE A 181 6.31 23.57 1.81
N PRO A 182 6.95 24.53 1.12
CA PRO A 182 8.05 24.19 0.23
C PRO A 182 9.22 23.64 1.04
N LEU A 183 9.76 22.50 0.61
CA LEU A 183 10.88 21.83 1.25
C LEU A 183 11.87 21.37 0.19
N VAL A 184 13.09 21.05 0.61
CA VAL A 184 14.11 20.45 -0.25
C VAL A 184 14.59 19.17 0.38
N ILE A 185 14.49 18.07 -0.36
CA ILE A 185 15.19 16.82 -0.04
C ILE A 185 16.62 16.96 -0.53
N GLN A 186 17.57 17.06 0.38
CA GLN A 186 18.99 17.04 0.10
C GLN A 186 19.55 15.63 0.36
N TYR A 187 20.31 15.12 -0.61
CA TYR A 187 21.01 13.84 -0.56
C TYR A 187 22.41 14.02 -1.20
N LYS A 188 23.24 12.98 -1.20
CA LYS A 188 24.69 13.08 -1.47
C LYS A 188 25.01 13.81 -2.77
N ASN A 189 24.25 13.54 -3.82
CA ASN A 189 24.52 14.03 -5.17
C ASN A 189 23.43 14.96 -5.73
N GLY A 190 22.52 15.45 -4.89
CA GLY A 190 21.39 16.21 -5.41
C GLY A 190 20.51 16.87 -4.37
N ARG A 191 19.63 17.72 -4.91
CA ARG A 191 18.58 18.42 -4.18
C ARG A 191 17.32 18.37 -5.02
N VAL A 192 16.19 18.09 -4.39
CA VAL A 192 14.88 18.11 -5.07
C VAL A 192 13.93 18.97 -4.25
N LEU A 193 13.37 20.00 -4.88
CA LEU A 193 12.33 20.85 -4.31
C LEU A 193 11.00 20.10 -4.33
N ILE A 194 10.28 20.11 -3.22
CA ILE A 194 8.99 19.43 -3.07
C ILE A 194 7.93 20.35 -2.46
N ASP A 195 6.67 20.10 -2.79
CA ASP A 195 5.50 20.68 -2.11
C ASP A 195 5.12 19.82 -0.91
N GLY A 196 5.75 20.12 0.22
CA GLY A 196 5.56 19.42 1.47
C GLY A 196 6.02 17.97 1.46
N ILE A 197 6.02 17.37 2.65
CA ILE A 197 6.17 15.93 2.82
C ILE A 197 5.05 15.39 3.70
N GLY A 198 4.36 14.38 3.18
CA GLY A 198 3.36 13.60 3.89
C GLY A 198 3.95 12.28 4.40
N MET A 199 3.37 11.75 5.47
CA MET A 199 3.62 10.39 5.93
C MET A 199 2.38 9.55 5.65
N GLY A 200 2.57 8.43 4.96
CA GLY A 200 1.49 7.49 4.63
C GLY A 200 1.24 6.48 5.76
N ALA A 201 2.28 5.76 6.15
CA ALA A 201 2.25 4.79 7.25
C ALA A 201 3.62 4.71 7.93
N CYS A 202 3.64 4.19 9.15
CA CYS A 202 4.89 3.88 9.86
C CYS A 202 4.79 2.55 10.60
N LEU A 203 5.90 1.84 10.76
CA LEU A 203 6.01 0.57 11.49
C LEU A 203 7.24 0.61 12.39
N ASN A 204 7.17 0.02 13.57
CA ASN A 204 8.34 -0.17 14.43
C ASN A 204 8.94 -1.56 14.13
N ILE A 205 10.22 -1.60 13.79
CA ILE A 205 10.96 -2.81 13.44
C ILE A 205 12.26 -2.79 14.22
N ASP A 206 12.44 -3.74 15.14
CA ASP A 206 13.66 -3.85 15.97
C ASP A 206 14.03 -2.57 16.75
N ASN A 207 13.01 -1.81 17.19
CA ASN A 207 13.10 -0.49 17.84
C ASN A 207 13.41 0.69 16.91
N ASP A 208 13.57 0.45 15.61
CA ASP A 208 13.70 1.50 14.61
C ASP A 208 12.33 1.80 14.00
N LEU A 209 12.01 3.09 13.86
CA LEU A 209 10.79 3.53 13.19
C LEU A 209 11.04 3.62 11.68
N TYR A 210 10.26 2.84 10.93
CA TYR A 210 10.21 2.87 9.48
C TYR A 210 8.96 3.65 9.06
N SER A 211 9.07 4.55 8.09
CA SER A 211 7.92 5.28 7.55
C SER A 211 7.97 5.35 6.05
N VAL A 212 6.83 5.15 5.40
CA VAL A 212 6.65 5.54 3.99
C VAL A 212 6.17 6.98 3.93
N CYS A 213 6.95 7.82 3.27
CA CYS A 213 6.71 9.23 3.08
C CYS A 213 6.57 9.56 1.61
N TRP A 214 5.89 10.65 1.30
CA TRP A 214 5.70 11.10 -0.06
C TRP A 214 5.75 12.62 -0.17
N GLY A 215 6.17 13.12 -1.34
CA GLY A 215 6.15 14.56 -1.67
C GLY A 215 6.04 14.77 -3.17
N MET A 216 5.37 15.84 -3.59
CA MET A 216 5.28 16.20 -5.01
C MET A 216 6.54 16.95 -5.44
N SER A 217 7.26 16.45 -6.43
CA SER A 217 8.43 17.13 -6.99
C SER A 217 8.02 18.44 -7.69
N ILE A 218 8.82 19.48 -7.49
CA ILE A 218 8.66 20.79 -8.14
C ILE A 218 9.87 21.06 -9.03
N GLU A 219 9.64 21.09 -10.33
CA GLU A 219 10.63 21.39 -11.36
C GLU A 219 10.25 22.66 -12.13
N ALA A 220 11.22 23.28 -12.81
CA ALA A 220 10.95 24.43 -13.70
C ALA A 220 9.92 24.11 -14.81
N LYS A 221 9.84 22.84 -15.22
CA LYS A 221 8.90 22.37 -16.25
C LYS A 221 7.54 21.93 -15.69
N THR A 222 7.35 21.93 -14.37
CA THR A 222 6.13 21.42 -13.75
C THR A 222 4.87 22.17 -14.19
N ALA A 223 4.95 23.50 -14.28
CA ALA A 223 3.85 24.33 -14.78
C ALA A 223 3.45 23.94 -16.21
N ILE A 224 4.44 23.73 -17.09
CA ILE A 224 4.22 23.37 -18.50
C ILE A 224 3.59 21.98 -18.59
N ARG A 225 4.17 20.98 -17.91
CA ARG A 225 3.67 19.60 -17.90
C ARG A 225 2.22 19.52 -17.43
N ARG A 226 1.86 20.23 -16.36
CA ARG A 226 0.48 20.24 -15.86
C ARG A 226 -0.50 20.89 -16.82
N SER A 227 -0.10 21.96 -17.52
CA SER A 227 -0.91 22.54 -18.60
C SER A 227 -1.13 21.58 -19.78
N GLU A 228 -0.24 20.61 -19.96
CA GLU A 228 -0.34 19.51 -20.93
C GLU A 228 -1.05 18.27 -20.32
N HIS A 229 -1.64 18.39 -19.14
CA HIS A 229 -2.27 17.30 -18.37
C HIS A 229 -1.31 16.15 -18.01
N VAL A 230 -0.01 16.42 -17.95
CA VAL A 230 1.01 15.48 -17.51
C VAL A 230 1.15 15.56 -15.99
N ILE A 231 1.07 14.40 -15.34
CA ILE A 231 1.12 14.26 -13.89
C ILE A 231 2.58 14.18 -13.46
N GLU A 232 2.96 15.01 -12.48
CA GLU A 232 4.30 14.91 -11.91
C GLU A 232 4.40 13.64 -11.05
N PRO A 233 5.53 12.93 -11.12
CA PRO A 233 5.74 11.79 -10.26
C PRO A 233 5.82 12.25 -8.79
N LEU A 234 5.07 11.56 -7.93
CA LEU A 234 5.30 11.63 -6.50
C LEU A 234 6.64 10.96 -6.18
N ILE A 235 7.42 11.60 -5.31
CA ILE A 235 8.60 11.00 -4.71
C ILE A 235 8.13 10.19 -3.53
N PHE A 236 8.37 8.88 -3.55
CA PHE A 236 8.13 8.00 -2.41
C PHE A 236 9.47 7.66 -1.75
N LEU A 237 9.52 7.80 -0.43
CA LEU A 237 10.68 7.48 0.38
C LEU A 237 10.27 6.51 1.49
N THR A 238 10.99 5.40 1.62
CA THR A 238 10.93 4.60 2.85
C THR A 238 12.08 5.03 3.74
N LEU A 239 11.76 5.61 4.89
CA LEU A 239 12.71 6.25 5.79
C LEU A 239 12.82 5.48 7.10
N ARG A 240 14.03 5.41 7.66
CA ARG A 240 14.31 4.97 9.02
C ARG A 240 15.16 5.98 9.78
N ASN A 241 15.23 5.86 11.11
CA ASN A 241 15.98 6.76 11.99
C ASN A 241 15.60 8.25 11.77
N ILE A 242 14.30 8.51 11.80
CA ILE A 242 13.73 9.83 11.51
C ILE A 242 13.93 10.75 12.70
N GLU A 243 14.74 11.79 12.52
CA GLU A 243 15.01 12.83 13.50
C GLU A 243 14.37 14.15 13.06
N PHE A 244 13.54 14.72 13.95
CA PHE A 244 12.95 16.04 13.75
C PHE A 244 13.77 17.09 14.48
N ILE A 245 14.38 18.01 13.74
CA ILE A 245 15.26 19.05 14.27
C ILE A 245 14.69 20.40 13.83
N GLU A 246 13.93 21.05 14.71
CA GLU A 246 13.24 22.30 14.42
C GLU A 246 12.38 22.20 13.14
N ASN A 247 12.81 22.83 12.05
CA ASN A 247 12.18 22.84 10.73
C ASN A 247 12.89 21.92 9.73
N ARG A 248 13.52 20.85 10.21
CA ARG A 248 14.25 19.87 9.39
C ARG A 248 13.91 18.45 9.77
N ILE A 249 14.04 17.55 8.81
CA ILE A 249 13.97 16.10 9.02
C ILE A 249 15.28 15.50 8.53
N LYS A 250 15.98 14.75 9.39
CA LYS A 250 17.07 13.87 8.97
C LYS A 250 16.60 12.42 9.04
N ALA A 251 16.96 11.63 8.05
CA ALA A 251 16.58 10.22 7.99
C ALA A 251 17.54 9.42 7.11
N ILE A 252 17.42 8.11 7.15
CA ILE A 252 18.13 7.17 6.27
C ILE A 252 17.11 6.57 5.31
N ILE A 253 17.41 6.59 4.00
CA ILE A 253 16.60 5.90 3.00
C ILE A 253 16.86 4.39 3.09
N VAL A 254 15.80 3.62 3.29
CA VAL A 254 15.86 2.16 3.31
C VAL A 254 16.20 1.63 1.92
N GLY A 255 17.18 0.73 1.85
CA GLY A 255 17.62 0.08 0.61
C GLY A 255 18.87 0.72 -0.02
N THR A 256 19.02 2.05 0.07
CA THR A 256 20.26 2.73 -0.36
C THR A 256 21.19 3.07 0.80
N GLU A 257 20.66 3.09 2.03
CA GLU A 257 21.36 3.53 3.25
C GLU A 257 21.88 4.97 3.18
N GLU A 258 21.34 5.76 2.24
CA GLU A 258 21.71 7.15 2.06
C GLU A 258 21.05 8.03 3.11
N ILE A 259 21.83 8.90 3.74
CA ILE A 259 21.32 9.91 4.68
C ILE A 259 20.75 11.08 3.89
N ILE A 260 19.53 11.47 4.22
CA ILE A 260 18.86 12.63 3.65
C ILE A 260 18.60 13.71 4.70
N ASP A 261 18.50 14.95 4.22
CA ASP A 261 18.15 16.12 5.00
C ASP A 261 17.03 16.88 4.27
N ILE A 262 15.86 16.91 4.89
CA ILE A 262 14.69 17.62 4.38
C ILE A 262 14.64 18.96 5.11
N CYS A 263 14.84 20.05 4.38
CA CYS A 263 15.04 21.37 4.95
C CYS A 263 14.32 22.46 4.14
N SER A 264 14.29 23.68 4.67
CA SER A 264 13.71 24.82 3.96
C SER A 264 14.48 25.15 2.66
N PRO A 265 13.80 25.61 1.61
CA PRO A 265 14.43 26.01 0.36
C PRO A 265 15.28 27.27 0.52
N ASN A 266 16.25 27.44 -0.36
CA ASN A 266 16.93 28.71 -0.55
C ASN A 266 16.04 29.72 -1.31
N SER A 267 16.52 30.97 -1.45
CA SER A 267 15.73 32.04 -2.06
C SER A 267 15.39 31.83 -3.55
N LEU A 268 16.24 31.12 -4.30
CA LEU A 268 15.98 30.80 -5.71
C LEU A 268 14.94 29.68 -5.84
N GLU A 269 15.10 28.63 -5.05
CA GLU A 269 14.16 27.50 -4.96
C GLU A 269 12.76 28.00 -4.53
N LEU A 270 12.70 28.93 -3.57
CA LEU A 270 11.44 29.53 -3.14
C LEU A 270 10.76 30.35 -4.24
N LYS A 271 11.54 31.11 -5.04
CA LYS A 271 11.00 31.84 -6.21
C LYS A 271 10.43 30.89 -7.26
N LEU A 272 11.13 29.79 -7.54
CA LEU A 272 10.64 28.74 -8.43
C LEU A 272 9.34 28.14 -7.91
N TYR A 273 9.29 27.77 -6.63
CA TYR A 273 8.10 27.24 -5.98
C TYR A 273 6.91 28.18 -6.14
N THR A 274 7.07 29.46 -5.79
CA THR A 274 6.00 30.46 -5.91
C THR A 274 5.48 30.57 -7.34
N HIS A 275 6.37 30.58 -8.33
CA HIS A 275 6.00 30.65 -9.74
C HIS A 275 5.18 29.41 -10.18
N VAL A 276 5.64 28.21 -9.82
CA VAL A 276 4.94 26.97 -10.16
C VAL A 276 3.58 26.90 -9.44
N MET A 277 3.52 27.20 -8.16
CA MET A 277 2.26 27.13 -7.40
C MET A 277 1.22 28.14 -7.91
N GLN A 278 1.63 29.33 -8.33
CA GLN A 278 0.70 30.28 -8.98
C GLN A 278 0.03 29.68 -10.22
N SER A 279 0.80 29.02 -11.08
CA SER A 279 0.22 28.33 -12.26
C SER A 279 -0.73 27.19 -11.87
N ILE A 280 -0.44 26.48 -10.77
CA ILE A 280 -1.30 25.42 -10.25
C ILE A 280 -2.61 25.97 -9.68
N PHE A 281 -2.58 27.12 -9.00
CA PHE A 281 -3.78 27.76 -8.47
C PHE A 281 -4.73 28.26 -9.56
N GLU A 282 -4.21 28.51 -10.76
CA GLU A 282 -4.98 28.93 -11.93
C GLU A 282 -5.59 27.75 -12.70
N GLU A 283 -5.33 26.50 -12.30
CA GLU A 283 -5.87 25.30 -12.94
C GLU A 283 -7.40 25.18 -12.78
N ASP A 284 -8.02 24.56 -13.79
CA ASP A 284 -9.43 24.15 -13.72
C ASP A 284 -9.67 23.14 -12.59
N ALA A 285 -10.77 23.33 -11.85
CA ALA A 285 -11.10 22.51 -10.69
C ALA A 285 -11.26 21.01 -11.02
N ALA A 286 -11.72 20.65 -12.22
CA ALA A 286 -11.86 19.26 -12.63
C ALA A 286 -10.50 18.60 -12.89
N ILE A 287 -9.54 19.34 -13.46
CA ILE A 287 -8.17 18.87 -13.64
C ILE A 287 -7.53 18.61 -12.28
N LYS A 288 -7.65 19.58 -11.36
CA LYS A 288 -7.14 19.46 -9.99
C LYS A 288 -7.70 18.23 -9.28
N MET A 289 -9.02 18.04 -9.34
CA MET A 289 -9.68 16.87 -8.74
C MET A 289 -9.18 15.55 -9.36
N ASN A 290 -8.93 15.52 -10.67
CA ASN A 290 -8.37 14.33 -11.33
C ASN A 290 -6.96 14.01 -10.83
N PHE A 291 -6.09 15.01 -10.70
CA PHE A 291 -4.75 14.83 -10.14
C PHE A 291 -4.79 14.37 -8.69
N GLU A 292 -5.65 14.96 -7.85
CA GLU A 292 -5.83 14.53 -6.45
C GLU A 292 -6.25 13.05 -6.35
N ASN A 293 -7.16 12.59 -7.22
CA ASN A 293 -7.57 11.19 -7.26
C ASN A 293 -6.41 10.26 -7.66
N ILE A 294 -5.60 10.66 -8.63
CA ILE A 294 -4.46 9.87 -9.09
C ILE A 294 -3.37 9.80 -8.02
N TYR A 295 -3.04 10.92 -7.39
CA TYR A 295 -2.10 10.95 -6.26
C TYR A 295 -2.60 10.13 -5.09
N SER A 296 -3.88 10.26 -4.72
CA SER A 296 -4.50 9.45 -3.65
C SER A 296 -4.38 7.95 -3.93
N SER A 297 -4.64 7.54 -5.17
CA SER A 297 -4.47 6.14 -5.60
C SER A 297 -3.01 5.67 -5.53
N GLN A 298 -2.06 6.47 -6.02
CA GLN A 298 -0.63 6.15 -5.96
C GLN A 298 -0.14 6.04 -4.51
N ILE A 299 -0.51 6.99 -3.65
CA ILE A 299 -0.17 7.01 -2.22
C ILE A 299 -0.74 5.77 -1.54
N SER A 300 -2.01 5.45 -1.77
CA SER A 300 -2.64 4.26 -1.20
C SER A 300 -1.91 2.99 -1.60
N ASN A 301 -1.55 2.83 -2.88
CA ASN A 301 -0.84 1.65 -3.35
C ASN A 301 0.54 1.54 -2.69
N GLN A 302 1.30 2.64 -2.58
CA GLN A 302 2.62 2.64 -1.95
C GLN A 302 2.55 2.36 -0.44
N ILE A 303 1.51 2.82 0.24
CA ILE A 303 1.24 2.47 1.64
C ILE A 303 1.03 0.96 1.78
N GLU A 304 0.21 0.37 0.92
CA GLU A 304 -0.06 -1.07 0.95
C GLU A 304 1.20 -1.89 0.63
N GLU A 305 2.03 -1.49 -0.35
CA GLU A 305 3.35 -2.10 -0.59
C GLU A 305 4.25 -2.03 0.64
N PHE A 306 4.34 -0.85 1.27
CA PHE A 306 5.16 -0.65 2.46
C PHE A 306 4.71 -1.60 3.59
N ILE A 307 3.41 -1.63 3.89
CA ILE A 307 2.85 -2.54 4.90
C ILE A 307 3.18 -3.98 4.53
N PHE A 308 2.98 -4.37 3.27
CA PHE A 308 3.22 -5.73 2.81
C PHE A 308 4.66 -6.18 3.01
N ASN A 309 5.61 -5.33 2.61
CA ASN A 309 7.03 -5.64 2.68
C ASN A 309 7.59 -5.67 4.12
N PHE A 310 7.05 -4.82 5.00
CA PHE A 310 7.65 -4.59 6.33
C PHE A 310 6.84 -5.20 7.49
N SER A 311 5.54 -5.44 7.35
CA SER A 311 4.68 -5.97 8.41
C SER A 311 5.18 -7.30 8.97
N LYS A 312 5.64 -8.21 8.11
CA LYS A 312 6.15 -9.51 8.56
C LYS A 312 7.32 -9.38 9.53
N VAL A 313 8.21 -8.42 9.33
CA VAL A 313 9.36 -8.19 10.22
C VAL A 313 8.91 -7.42 11.47
N ALA A 314 8.06 -6.40 11.29
CA ALA A 314 7.49 -5.60 12.37
C ALA A 314 6.70 -6.44 13.40
N TYR A 315 6.09 -7.54 12.96
CA TYR A 315 5.21 -8.39 13.78
C TYR A 315 5.81 -9.76 14.11
N ARG A 316 7.14 -9.94 14.02
CA ARG A 316 7.79 -11.16 14.56
C ARG A 316 7.57 -11.32 16.07
#